data_AF-A0A950Q8U2-F1
#
_entry.id   AF-A0A950Q8U2-F1
#
_cell.length_a   1.000
_cell.length_b   1.000
_cell.length_c   1.000
_cell.angle_alpha   90.00
_cell.angle_beta   90.00
_cell.angle_gamma   90.00
#
_symmetry.space_group_name_H-M   'P 1'
#
loop_
_entity.id
_entity.type
_entity.pdbx_description
1 polymer ?
#
loop_
_entity_poly.entity_id
_entity_poly.type
_entity_poly.pdbx_seq_one_letter_code
_entity_poly.pdbx_strand_id
1 'polypeptide(L)' 'MKTYYVYLLLCADRSFYTGITNNVEFRVEQHQSGYD' A
#
# COMPACT_ATOMS: atom_id res chain seq x y z
N MET A 1 8.26 0.51 -20.30
CA MET A 1 8.61 -0.03 -18.96
C MET A 1 7.60 0.50 -17.96
N LYS A 2 7.21 -0.28 -16.94
CA LYS A 2 6.33 0.18 -15.85
C LYS A 2 7.17 0.45 -14.61
N THR A 3 6.97 1.59 -13.96
CA THR A 3 7.59 1.92 -12.67
C THR A 3 6.83 1.23 -11.55
N TYR A 4 7.56 0.67 -10.60
CA TYR A 4 7.00 0.08 -9.38
C TYR A 4 7.60 0.76 -8.17
N TYR A 5 6.80 0.86 -7.11
CA TYR A 5 7.14 1.48 -5.85
C TYR A 5 7.05 0.43 -4.76
N VAL A 6 8.11 0.31 -3.96
CA VAL A 6 8.06 -0.38 -2.67
C VAL A 6 7.64 0.65 -1.62
N TYR A 7 6.68 0.30 -0.77
CA TYR A 7 6.13 1.21 0.22
C TYR A 7 5.99 0.53 1.59
N LEU A 8 5.93 1.38 2.63
CA LEU A 8 5.65 1.01 4.01
C LEU A 8 4.36 1.72 4.45
N LEU A 9 3.43 0.99 5.05
CA LEU A 9 2.26 1.53 5.75
C LEU A 9 2.44 1.34 7.24
N LEU A 10 2.14 2.38 8.03
CA LEU A 10 2.03 2.30 9.47
C LEU A 10 0.60 1.93 9.84
N CYS A 11 0.40 0.73 10.36
CA CYS A 11 -0.91 0.22 10.76
C CYS A 11 -1.33 0.78 12.13
N ALA A 12 -2.62 0.67 12.45
CA ALA A 12 -3.18 1.16 13.72
C ALA A 12 -2.56 0.48 14.96
N ASP A 13 -2.13 -0.78 14.81
CA ASP A 13 -1.43 -1.55 15.84
C ASP A 13 0.06 -1.19 15.98
N ARG A 14 0.52 -0.15 15.26
CA ARG A 14 1.92 0.30 15.16
C ARG A 14 2.85 -0.68 14.47
N SER A 15 2.33 -1.70 13.80
CA SER A 15 3.12 -2.54 12.90
C SER A 15 3.39 -1.82 11.58
N PHE A 16 4.43 -2.27 10.87
CA PHE A 16 4.71 -1.83 9.50
C PHE A 16 4.32 -2.92 8.52
N TYR A 17 3.46 -2.57 7.55
CA TYR A 17 3.16 -3.40 6.40
C TYR A 17 4.01 -2.96 5.21
N THR A 18 4.70 -3.91 4.57
CA THR A 18 5.46 -3.67 3.33
C THR A 18 4.65 -4.11 2.12
N GLY A 19 4.63 -3.32 1.05
CA GLY A 19 4.00 -3.72 -0.21
C GLY A 19 4.73 -3.18 -1.44
N ILE A 20 4.30 -3.64 -2.62
CA ILE A 20 4.75 -3.16 -3.92
C ILE A 20 3.55 -2.86 -4.81
N THR A 21 3.59 -1.75 -5.55
CA THR A 21 2.54 -1.41 -6.52
C THR A 21 3.11 -0.55 -7.66
N ASN A 22 2.46 -0.56 -8.82
CA ASN A 22 2.70 0.41 -9.90
C ASN A 22 1.63 1.52 -9.94
N ASN A 23 0.70 1.54 -8.99
CA ASN A 23 -0.34 2.56 -8.79
C ASN A 23 -0.58 2.73 -7.29
N VAL A 24 -0.05 3.81 -6.72
CA VAL A 24 -0.04 4.05 -5.27
C VAL A 24 -1.42 4.50 -4.81
N GLU A 25 -2.07 5.39 -5.56
CA GLU A 25 -3.39 5.95 -5.26
C GLU A 25 -4.43 4.84 -5.13
N PHE A 26 -4.52 3.97 -6.14
CA PHE A 26 -5.45 2.84 -6.11
C PHE A 26 -5.16 1.90 -4.94
N ARG A 27 -3.88 1.65 -4.63
CA ARG A 27 -3.53 0.76 -3.53
C ARG A 27 -3.94 1.35 -2.18
N VAL A 28 -3.82 2.65 -1.99
CA VAL A 28 -4.30 3.33 -0.76
C VAL A 28 -5.82 3.19 -0.61
N GLU A 29 -6.60 3.34 -1.68
CA GLU A 29 -8.06 3.16 -1.65
C GLU A 29 -8.47 1.72 -1.26
N GLN A 30 -7.74 0.72 -1.76
CA GLN A 30 -7.93 -0.69 -1.38
C GLN A 30 -7.70 -0.92 0.12
N HIS A 31 -6.59 -0.43 0.66
CA HIS A 31 -6.29 -0.50 2.10
C HIS A 31 -7.37 0.18 2.95
N GLN A 32 -7.86 1.35 2.52
CA GLN A 32 -8.90 2.10 3.24
C GLN A 32 -10.28 1.45 3.19
N SER A 33 -10.60 0.76 2.09
CA SER A 33 -11.87 0.06 1.90
C SER A 33 -11.90 -1.33 2.53
N GLY A 34 -10.75 -1.84 3.02
CA GLY A 34 -10.60 -3.18 3.56
C GLY A 34 -10.57 -4.29 2.49
N TYR A 35 -10.53 -3.91 1.21
CA TYR A 35 -10.30 -4.82 0.09
C TYR A 35 -8.79 -4.95 -0.16
N ASP A 36 -8.09 -5.55 0.80
CA ASP A 36 -6.64 -5.73 0.73
C ASP A 36 -6.22 -7.00 -0.03
#